data_AF-A0A6J8D2V1-F1
#
_entry.id   AF-A0A6J8D2V1-F1
#
_cell.length_a   1.000
_cell.length_b   1.000
_cell.length_c   1.000
_cell.angle_alpha   90.00
_cell.angle_beta   90.00
_cell.angle_gamma   90.00
#
_symmetry.space_group_name_H-M   'P 1'
#
loop_
_entity.id
_entity.type
_entity.pdbx_description
1 polymer ?
#
loop_
_entity_poly.entity_id
_entity_poly.type
_entity_poly.pdbx_seq_one_letter_code
_entity_poly.pdbx_strand_id
1 'polypeptide(L)'
;MIKLAYPDSSLENIKAHSTRAIGPSWALYKGASINSILEAADWSSESTFGKFYLKDLHLYIWYNLDDRNLYSIVSSSVRGLLWNLSKSMFLTVTSWLDDDKEETTIASCLQLLSGAMSYHPARVVNLMVNSYKFIALINSLITSGVVQLQNASWNILSLIILNTKGLNEKAIMTVDLTINPVGEYIQNINTITPYLQVLSALFQVDFTCPLVSLKNTGRYPPHMACPFTTKDFKVLFIYLQQLVLQDVNDVKSTAVQCIEDMFRYLKKHSYKLVSDLLKCSWNSILMEVLITITASDLSSLQTTLQFIDVVLELDQNETIFKKNSNLHQHLVDFIKCIDMEDVTNHATLSRIRNKIL
;
A
#
# COMPACT_ATOMS: atom_id res chain seq x y z
N MET A 1 38.08 8.02 2.58
CA MET A 1 37.54 6.85 3.30
C MET A 1 37.74 6.94 4.81
N ILE A 2 38.96 7.13 5.32
CA ILE A 2 39.23 7.24 6.77
C ILE A 2 38.56 8.45 7.41
N LYS A 3 38.73 9.65 6.84
CA LYS A 3 38.04 10.87 7.29
C LYS A 3 36.50 10.77 7.21
N LEU A 4 35.98 9.82 6.41
CA LEU A 4 34.55 9.58 6.24
C LEU A 4 33.97 8.66 7.33
N ALA A 5 34.77 7.74 7.87
CA ALA A 5 34.35 6.83 8.95
C ALA A 5 34.52 7.45 10.35
N TYR A 6 35.14 8.64 10.45
CA TYR A 6 35.48 9.31 11.70
C TYR A 6 35.33 10.84 11.56
N PRO A 7 34.10 11.37 11.34
CA PRO A 7 33.90 12.80 11.07
C PRO A 7 34.18 13.68 12.29
N ASP A 8 33.90 13.18 13.50
CA ASP A 8 34.05 13.94 14.75
C ASP A 8 35.43 13.76 15.40
N SER A 9 36.30 12.96 14.78
CA SER A 9 37.67 12.77 15.26
C SER A 9 38.62 13.65 14.47
N SER A 10 39.47 14.42 15.15
CA SER A 10 40.66 14.97 14.50
C SER A 10 41.45 13.80 13.89
N LEU A 11 42.07 14.04 12.72
CA LEU A 11 42.84 12.99 12.02
C LEU A 11 43.95 12.40 12.91
N GLU A 12 44.42 13.18 13.90
CA GLU A 12 45.40 12.80 14.91
C GLU A 12 44.87 11.75 15.91
N ASN A 13 43.55 11.68 16.12
CA ASN A 13 42.90 10.73 17.04
C ASN A 13 42.52 9.40 16.36
N ILE A 14 42.69 9.29 15.05
CA ILE A 14 42.36 8.06 14.31
C ILE A 14 43.55 7.09 14.38
N LYS A 15 43.42 6.09 15.25
CA LYS A 15 44.42 5.01 15.36
C LYS A 15 44.42 4.13 14.11
N ALA A 16 45.54 3.51 13.76
CA ALA A 16 45.61 2.55 12.66
C ALA A 16 44.61 1.38 12.78
N HIS A 17 44.21 1.05 14.01
CA HIS A 17 43.17 0.04 14.26
C HIS A 17 41.78 0.47 13.80
N SER A 18 41.48 1.77 13.90
CA SER A 18 40.24 2.39 13.46
C SER A 18 40.10 2.31 11.93
N THR A 19 41.19 2.52 11.19
CA THR A 19 41.16 2.43 9.72
C THR A 19 40.95 1.00 9.23
N ARG A 20 41.46 0.00 9.97
CA ARG A 20 41.27 -1.43 9.69
C ARG A 20 39.83 -1.90 9.86
N ALA A 21 39.01 -1.22 10.67
CA ALA A 21 37.60 -1.54 10.88
C ALA A 21 36.71 -1.24 9.65
N ILE A 22 37.15 -0.31 8.80
CA ILE A 22 36.35 0.19 7.67
C ILE A 22 36.16 -0.88 6.60
N GLY A 23 37.23 -1.56 6.19
CA GLY A 23 37.20 -2.56 5.11
C GLY A 23 36.24 -3.73 5.40
N PRO A 24 36.40 -4.42 6.54
CA PRO A 24 35.51 -5.49 6.99
C PRO A 24 34.06 -5.07 7.16
N SER A 25 33.81 -3.90 7.75
CA SER A 25 32.43 -3.35 7.86
C SER A 25 31.81 -3.08 6.49
N TRP A 26 32.60 -2.57 5.54
CA TRP A 26 32.16 -2.33 4.17
C TRP A 26 31.91 -3.62 3.40
N ALA A 27 32.75 -4.64 3.58
CA ALA A 27 32.57 -5.96 2.98
C ALA A 27 31.29 -6.63 3.49
N LEU A 28 31.03 -6.57 4.81
CA LEU A 28 29.78 -7.07 5.39
C LEU A 28 28.57 -6.34 4.82
N TYR A 29 28.65 -5.00 4.72
CA TYR A 29 27.59 -4.18 4.11
C TYR A 29 27.33 -4.55 2.64
N LYS A 30 28.37 -4.95 1.89
CA LYS A 30 28.25 -5.44 0.51
C LYS A 30 27.82 -6.91 0.40
N GLY A 31 27.49 -7.55 1.52
CA GLY A 31 26.94 -8.91 1.57
C GLY A 31 27.99 -10.02 1.69
N ALA A 32 29.26 -9.69 1.96
CA ALA A 32 30.23 -10.73 2.30
C ALA A 32 29.82 -11.41 3.61
N SER A 33 29.97 -12.73 3.66
CA SER A 33 29.68 -13.49 4.89
C SER A 33 30.68 -13.14 5.99
N ILE A 34 30.25 -13.23 7.25
CA ILE A 34 31.14 -13.02 8.40
C ILE A 34 32.34 -13.98 8.31
N ASN A 35 32.12 -15.25 7.96
CA ASN A 35 33.20 -16.24 7.81
C ASN A 35 34.24 -15.81 6.77
N SER A 36 33.83 -15.34 5.60
CA SER A 36 34.77 -14.82 4.58
C SER A 36 35.55 -13.59 5.03
N ILE A 37 34.94 -12.76 5.89
CA ILE A 37 35.59 -11.58 6.47
C ILE A 37 36.61 -12.00 7.52
N LEU A 38 36.25 -12.94 8.40
CA LEU A 38 37.14 -13.49 9.42
C LEU A 38 38.35 -14.18 8.79
N GLU A 39 38.13 -14.96 7.73
CA GLU A 39 39.17 -15.64 6.96
C GLU A 39 40.10 -14.63 6.27
N ALA A 40 39.56 -13.64 5.56
CA ALA A 40 40.37 -12.62 4.88
C ALA A 40 41.13 -11.69 5.85
N ALA A 41 40.60 -11.48 7.06
CA ALA A 41 41.20 -10.61 8.06
C ALA A 41 42.12 -11.35 9.06
N ASP A 42 42.20 -12.68 8.95
CA ASP A 42 42.89 -13.59 9.88
C ASP A 42 42.46 -13.38 11.34
N TRP A 43 41.15 -13.36 11.56
CA TRP A 43 40.55 -13.20 12.89
C TRP A 43 40.02 -14.51 13.43
N SER A 44 40.44 -14.86 14.65
CA SER A 44 40.11 -16.13 15.28
C SER A 44 38.64 -16.29 15.72
N SER A 45 37.88 -15.18 15.83
CA SER A 45 36.47 -15.24 16.22
C SER A 45 35.65 -14.05 15.74
N GLU A 46 34.36 -14.29 15.53
CA GLU A 46 33.35 -13.25 15.28
C GLU A 46 33.28 -12.22 16.40
N SER A 47 33.55 -12.62 17.65
CA SER A 47 33.52 -11.71 18.80
C SER A 47 34.55 -10.57 18.67
N THR A 48 35.70 -10.86 18.06
CA THR A 48 36.75 -9.87 17.79
C THR A 48 36.26 -8.86 16.75
N PHE A 49 35.62 -9.35 15.68
CA PHE A 49 35.04 -8.50 14.65
C PHE A 49 33.94 -7.60 15.22
N GLY A 50 32.95 -8.18 15.91
CA GLY A 50 31.83 -7.44 16.48
C GLY A 50 32.24 -6.36 17.49
N LYS A 51 33.21 -6.64 18.36
CA LYS A 51 33.62 -5.70 19.42
C LYS A 51 34.51 -4.57 18.92
N PHE A 52 35.46 -4.86 18.02
CA PHE A 52 36.53 -3.93 17.70
C PHE A 52 36.44 -3.35 16.30
N TYR A 53 35.74 -4.03 15.38
CA TYR A 53 35.83 -3.75 13.95
C TYR A 53 34.50 -3.56 13.23
N LEU A 54 33.37 -3.97 13.83
CA LEU A 54 32.05 -3.70 13.29
C LEU A 54 31.68 -2.24 13.56
N LYS A 55 31.64 -1.43 12.50
CA LYS A 55 31.19 -0.05 12.54
C LYS A 55 29.81 0.06 11.93
N ASP A 56 28.97 0.84 12.57
CA ASP A 56 27.66 1.20 12.03
C ASP A 56 27.87 2.14 10.84
N LEU A 57 27.75 1.61 9.63
CA LEU A 57 27.90 2.36 8.38
C LEU A 57 26.58 3.04 7.95
N HIS A 58 25.49 2.92 8.72
CA HIS A 58 24.19 3.41 8.31
C HIS A 58 24.09 4.93 8.25
N LEU A 59 24.92 5.71 8.94
CA LEU A 59 24.86 7.18 8.94
C LEU A 59 25.67 7.86 7.82
N TYR A 60 26.59 7.15 7.16
CA TYR A 60 27.72 7.82 6.48
C TYR A 60 27.60 8.00 4.96
N ILE A 61 26.54 7.49 4.33
CA ILE A 61 26.29 7.66 2.88
C ILE A 61 25.63 9.02 2.57
N TRP A 62 25.17 9.75 3.60
CA TRP A 62 24.32 10.92 3.44
C TRP A 62 25.05 12.23 3.08
N TYR A 63 26.32 12.38 3.45
CA TYR A 63 27.05 13.65 3.33
C TYR A 63 27.74 13.93 1.98
N ASN A 64 27.51 13.13 0.94
CA ASN A 64 28.23 13.28 -0.35
C ASN A 64 27.32 13.19 -1.60
N LEU A 65 26.03 13.46 -1.44
CA LEU A 65 25.14 13.73 -2.58
C LEU A 65 24.73 15.20 -2.54
N ASP A 66 25.69 16.09 -2.78
CA ASP A 66 25.36 17.44 -3.20
C ASP A 66 26.14 17.84 -4.46
N ASP A 67 25.38 18.49 -5.33
CA ASP A 67 25.73 19.20 -6.56
C ASP A 67 26.42 18.49 -7.73
N ARG A 68 25.55 18.19 -8.71
CA ARG A 68 25.72 18.11 -10.17
C ARG A 68 25.73 16.70 -10.79
N ASN A 69 24.79 16.55 -11.73
CA ASN A 69 24.58 15.49 -12.72
C ASN A 69 23.81 14.25 -12.27
N LEU A 70 22.50 14.43 -12.13
CA LEU A 70 21.48 13.37 -12.11
C LEU A 70 20.89 13.16 -13.52
N TYR A 71 21.75 12.87 -14.50
CA TYR A 71 21.35 12.24 -15.76
C TYR A 71 22.51 11.37 -16.27
N SER A 72 22.48 10.08 -15.95
CA SER A 72 22.65 8.99 -16.93
C SER A 72 22.85 7.63 -16.24
N ILE A 73 22.30 6.61 -16.91
CA ILE A 73 22.62 5.17 -16.84
C ILE A 73 21.75 4.28 -15.92
N VAL A 74 20.98 3.46 -16.62
CA VAL A 74 20.14 2.33 -16.19
C VAL A 74 21.01 1.07 -15.96
N SER A 75 20.50 0.18 -15.12
CA SER A 75 20.99 -1.16 -14.71
C SER A 75 21.80 -1.20 -13.41
N SER A 76 21.32 -1.99 -12.44
CA SER A 76 21.83 -2.20 -11.05
C SER A 76 21.99 -0.95 -10.15
N SER A 77 22.33 0.21 -10.69
CA SER A 77 22.50 1.50 -10.01
C SER A 77 21.20 2.16 -9.60
N VAL A 78 20.08 1.85 -10.26
CA VAL A 78 18.74 2.37 -9.93
C VAL A 78 18.27 1.86 -8.56
N ARG A 79 18.63 0.64 -8.14
CA ARG A 79 18.31 0.15 -6.79
C ARG A 79 19.08 0.90 -5.71
N GLY A 80 20.36 1.17 -5.94
CA GLY A 80 21.19 1.95 -5.02
C GLY A 80 20.74 3.42 -4.96
N LEU A 81 20.38 3.99 -6.12
CA LEU A 81 19.88 5.35 -6.23
C LEU A 81 18.50 5.49 -5.59
N LEU A 82 17.53 4.63 -5.91
CA LEU A 82 16.20 4.64 -5.29
C LEU A 82 16.26 4.32 -3.79
N TRP A 83 17.21 3.50 -3.35
CA TRP A 83 17.46 3.23 -1.93
C TRP A 83 18.03 4.44 -1.20
N ASN A 84 19.06 5.07 -1.79
CA ASN A 84 19.66 6.27 -1.24
C ASN A 84 18.67 7.44 -1.31
N LEU A 85 17.84 7.52 -2.33
CA LEU A 85 16.72 8.45 -2.43
C LEU A 85 15.67 8.13 -1.38
N SER A 86 15.19 6.89 -1.21
CA SER A 86 14.18 6.59 -0.18
C SER A 86 14.68 6.89 1.23
N LYS A 87 15.96 6.59 1.51
CA LYS A 87 16.59 6.87 2.80
C LYS A 87 16.86 8.36 2.98
N SER A 88 17.29 9.03 1.90
CA SER A 88 17.54 10.46 1.92
C SER A 88 16.27 11.23 2.06
N MET A 89 15.25 10.91 1.28
CA MET A 89 13.93 11.48 1.39
C MET A 89 13.30 11.21 2.74
N PHE A 90 13.49 10.03 3.33
CA PHE A 90 13.07 9.79 4.69
C PHE A 90 13.77 10.73 5.69
N LEU A 91 15.09 10.87 5.59
CA LEU A 91 15.87 11.78 6.43
C LEU A 91 15.54 13.26 6.18
N THR A 92 15.40 13.67 4.93
CA THR A 92 15.01 15.01 4.44
C THR A 92 13.60 15.36 4.90
N VAL A 93 12.63 14.45 4.74
CA VAL A 93 11.28 14.62 5.30
C VAL A 93 11.39 14.79 6.79
N THR A 94 12.11 13.93 7.52
CA THR A 94 12.24 14.07 8.97
C THR A 94 12.97 15.33 9.42
N SER A 95 13.87 15.89 8.60
CA SER A 95 14.67 17.08 8.95
C SER A 95 14.02 18.40 8.51
N TRP A 96 13.16 18.39 7.48
CA TRP A 96 12.43 19.58 7.01
C TRP A 96 11.20 19.88 7.87
N LEU A 97 10.75 18.92 8.68
CA LEU A 97 9.61 19.05 9.58
C LEU A 97 9.90 19.91 10.83
N ASP A 98 11.13 20.38 11.01
CA ASP A 98 11.48 21.37 12.03
C ASP A 98 11.25 22.83 11.55
N ASP A 99 10.99 23.06 10.26
CA ASP A 99 10.70 24.38 9.69
C ASP A 99 9.26 24.45 9.13
N ASP A 100 8.47 25.42 9.58
CA ASP A 100 7.05 25.67 9.24
C ASP A 100 6.79 26.06 7.75
N LYS A 101 7.69 25.76 6.82
CA LYS A 101 7.59 26.20 5.43
C LYS A 101 7.70 25.06 4.43
N GLU A 102 6.72 25.09 3.51
CA GLU A 102 6.55 24.31 2.28
C GLU A 102 5.77 22.99 2.38
N GLU A 103 4.45 23.11 2.58
CA GLU A 103 3.45 22.06 2.32
C GLU A 103 3.68 21.34 0.98
N THR A 104 4.05 22.09 -0.07
CA THR A 104 4.33 21.57 -1.41
C THR A 104 5.52 20.61 -1.42
N THR A 105 6.53 20.88 -0.59
CA THR A 105 7.71 20.03 -0.52
C THR A 105 7.43 18.76 0.28
N ILE A 106 6.67 18.86 1.37
CA ILE A 106 6.19 17.68 2.11
C ILE A 106 5.37 16.78 1.17
N ALA A 107 4.41 17.34 0.44
CA ALA A 107 3.58 16.58 -0.51
C ALA A 107 4.42 15.87 -1.59
N SER A 108 5.37 16.59 -2.19
CA SER A 108 6.29 16.03 -3.20
C SER A 108 7.13 14.89 -2.62
N CYS A 109 7.57 15.04 -1.38
CA CYS A 109 8.34 14.00 -0.71
C CYS A 109 7.50 12.75 -0.42
N LEU A 110 6.27 12.92 0.04
CA LEU A 110 5.34 11.81 0.26
C LEU A 110 5.03 11.07 -1.05
N GLN A 111 4.86 11.79 -2.16
CA GLN A 111 4.62 11.18 -3.47
C GLN A 111 5.81 10.34 -3.94
N LEU A 112 7.03 10.83 -3.75
CA LEU A 112 8.25 10.09 -4.08
C LEU A 112 8.46 8.88 -3.16
N LEU A 113 8.10 8.98 -1.87
CA LEU A 113 8.10 7.83 -0.95
C LEU A 113 7.11 6.75 -1.40
N SER A 114 5.90 7.13 -1.82
CA SER A 114 4.92 6.21 -2.40
C SER A 114 5.50 5.50 -3.63
N GLY A 115 6.17 6.24 -4.52
CA GLY A 115 6.91 5.67 -5.65
C GLY A 115 7.97 4.65 -5.21
N ALA A 116 8.77 4.95 -4.20
CA ALA A 116 9.80 4.04 -3.69
C ALA A 116 9.22 2.75 -3.07
N MET A 117 8.08 2.85 -2.38
CA MET A 117 7.38 1.70 -1.80
C MET A 117 6.91 0.71 -2.88
N SER A 118 6.52 1.18 -4.07
CA SER A 118 6.17 0.32 -5.19
C SER A 118 7.34 -0.54 -5.70
N TYR A 119 8.59 -0.09 -5.51
CA TYR A 119 9.78 -0.83 -5.94
C TYR A 119 10.40 -1.71 -4.85
N HIS A 120 10.44 -1.23 -3.60
CA HIS A 120 11.13 -1.90 -2.49
C HIS A 120 10.30 -1.93 -1.20
N PRO A 121 9.09 -2.52 -1.23
CA PRO A 121 8.10 -2.36 -0.17
C PRO A 121 8.60 -2.81 1.20
N ALA A 122 9.10 -4.04 1.33
CA ALA A 122 9.47 -4.63 2.61
C ALA A 122 10.55 -3.83 3.37
N ARG A 123 11.55 -3.29 2.65
CA ARG A 123 12.65 -2.54 3.28
C ARG A 123 12.23 -1.13 3.67
N VAL A 124 11.50 -0.43 2.80
CA VAL A 124 11.01 0.92 3.06
C VAL A 124 10.03 0.90 4.23
N VAL A 125 9.13 -0.08 4.25
CA VAL A 125 8.15 -0.28 5.32
C VAL A 125 8.86 -0.56 6.64
N ASN A 126 9.86 -1.45 6.68
CA ASN A 126 10.64 -1.70 7.89
C ASN A 126 11.31 -0.43 8.46
N LEU A 127 11.79 0.48 7.62
CA LEU A 127 12.36 1.75 8.08
C LEU A 127 11.28 2.68 8.65
N MET A 128 10.11 2.71 8.02
CA MET A 128 8.99 3.57 8.43
C MET A 128 8.33 3.09 9.73
N VAL A 129 8.01 1.80 9.83
CA VAL A 129 7.35 1.16 10.99
C VAL A 129 8.14 1.39 12.27
N ASN A 130 9.48 1.43 12.17
CA ASN A 130 10.38 1.60 13.30
C ASN A 130 10.67 3.06 13.67
N SER A 131 10.08 4.03 12.96
CA SER A 131 10.26 5.44 13.25
C SER A 131 9.00 6.07 13.84
N TYR A 132 9.03 6.30 15.15
CA TYR A 132 7.93 6.95 15.86
C TYR A 132 7.62 8.36 15.29
N LYS A 133 8.64 9.13 14.89
CA LYS A 133 8.45 10.47 14.30
C LYS A 133 7.65 10.41 13.01
N PHE A 134 7.95 9.42 12.17
CA PHE A 134 7.26 9.27 10.89
C PHE A 134 5.79 8.85 11.08
N ILE A 135 5.53 7.90 11.98
CA ILE A 135 4.16 7.48 12.29
C ILE A 135 3.35 8.63 12.91
N ALA A 136 3.94 9.40 13.83
CA ALA A 136 3.31 10.58 14.41
C ALA A 136 3.01 11.66 13.35
N LEU A 137 3.92 11.86 12.40
CA LEU A 137 3.72 12.77 11.28
C LEU A 137 2.53 12.35 10.42
N ILE A 138 2.50 11.08 9.97
CA ILE A 138 1.39 10.56 9.14
C ILE A 138 0.06 10.80 9.85
N ASN A 139 -0.01 10.54 11.15
CA ASN A 139 -1.19 10.80 11.94
C ASN A 139 -1.57 12.30 11.95
N SER A 140 -0.60 13.19 12.18
CA SER A 140 -0.82 14.65 12.15
C SER A 140 -1.31 15.14 10.78
N LEU A 141 -0.71 14.64 9.69
CA LEU A 141 -1.05 15.03 8.32
C LEU A 141 -2.43 14.52 7.88
N ILE A 142 -2.85 13.33 8.34
CA ILE A 142 -4.23 12.86 8.13
C ILE A 142 -5.23 13.82 8.79
N THR A 143 -4.87 14.46 9.89
CA THR A 143 -5.74 15.40 10.62
C THR A 143 -5.56 16.88 10.24
N SER A 144 -4.64 17.22 9.33
CA SER A 144 -4.25 18.63 9.09
C SER A 144 -5.31 19.50 8.42
N GLY A 145 -6.36 18.89 7.83
CA GLY A 145 -7.35 19.60 7.01
C GLY A 145 -6.88 19.96 5.60
N VAL A 146 -5.60 19.78 5.29
CA VAL A 146 -5.02 20.04 3.96
C VAL A 146 -5.20 18.79 3.08
N VAL A 147 -6.16 18.84 2.16
CA VAL A 147 -6.61 17.70 1.36
C VAL A 147 -5.46 16.97 0.65
N GLN A 148 -4.52 17.69 0.05
CA GLN A 148 -3.39 17.08 -0.67
C GLN A 148 -2.48 16.26 0.27
N LEU A 149 -2.18 16.81 1.45
CA LEU A 149 -1.34 16.16 2.46
C LEU A 149 -2.06 14.97 3.09
N GLN A 150 -3.37 15.10 3.34
CA GLN A 150 -4.21 14.00 3.80
C GLN A 150 -4.18 12.85 2.81
N ASN A 151 -4.43 13.14 1.53
CA ASN A 151 -4.44 12.12 0.47
C ASN A 151 -3.10 11.39 0.34
N ALA A 152 -2.00 12.15 0.33
CA ALA A 152 -0.66 11.55 0.27
C ALA A 152 -0.38 10.67 1.50
N SER A 153 -0.81 11.10 2.68
CA SER A 153 -0.63 10.36 3.94
C SER A 153 -1.46 9.09 3.99
N TRP A 154 -2.71 9.14 3.54
CA TRP A 154 -3.58 7.96 3.40
C TRP A 154 -3.02 6.94 2.42
N ASN A 155 -2.50 7.39 1.27
CA ASN A 155 -1.87 6.49 0.28
C ASN A 155 -0.63 5.80 0.85
N ILE A 156 0.22 6.52 1.58
CA ILE A 156 1.37 5.91 2.25
C ILE A 156 0.91 4.91 3.30
N LEU A 157 -0.11 5.27 4.09
CA LEU A 157 -0.63 4.38 5.12
C LEU A 157 -1.19 3.09 4.53
N SER A 158 -1.92 3.14 3.41
CA SER A 158 -2.45 1.94 2.74
C SER A 158 -1.31 1.02 2.28
N LEU A 159 -0.26 1.58 1.68
CA LEU A 159 0.93 0.83 1.27
C LEU A 159 1.66 0.23 2.47
N ILE A 160 1.74 0.94 3.60
CA ILE A 160 2.35 0.41 4.81
C ILE A 160 1.54 -0.78 5.31
N ILE A 161 0.22 -0.65 5.41
CA ILE A 161 -0.69 -1.72 5.84
C ILE A 161 -0.54 -2.96 4.96
N LEU A 162 -0.57 -2.82 3.63
CA LEU A 162 -0.44 -3.95 2.70
C LEU A 162 0.87 -4.73 2.88
N ASN A 163 1.92 -4.04 3.30
CA ASN A 163 3.26 -4.58 3.41
C ASN A 163 3.67 -4.92 4.85
N THR A 164 2.79 -4.72 5.84
CA THR A 164 3.04 -5.18 7.22
C THR A 164 2.75 -6.66 7.42
N LYS A 165 2.12 -7.33 6.44
CA LYS A 165 1.84 -8.76 6.47
C LYS A 165 3.16 -9.54 6.55
N GLY A 166 3.54 -9.96 7.76
CA GLY A 166 4.79 -10.70 8.03
C GLY A 166 5.81 -9.95 8.88
N LEU A 167 5.51 -8.73 9.33
CA LEU A 167 6.29 -8.09 10.39
C LEU A 167 5.95 -8.77 11.72
N ASN A 168 6.88 -9.60 12.21
CA ASN A 168 6.75 -10.30 13.50
C ASN A 168 6.96 -9.37 14.72
N GLU A 169 7.11 -8.08 14.48
CA GLU A 169 7.51 -7.12 15.51
C GLU A 169 6.32 -6.25 15.93
N LYS A 170 6.18 -6.08 17.25
CA LYS A 170 5.23 -5.12 17.81
C LYS A 170 5.68 -3.72 17.39
N ALA A 171 4.82 -2.98 16.70
CA ALA A 171 5.08 -1.59 16.39
C ALA A 171 5.26 -0.78 17.68
N ILE A 172 6.22 0.15 17.68
CA ILE A 172 6.49 1.03 18.83
C ILE A 172 5.36 2.07 18.99
N MET A 173 4.69 2.44 17.90
CA MET A 173 3.60 3.41 17.85
C MET A 173 2.54 2.96 16.85
N THR A 174 1.28 3.32 17.09
CA THR A 174 0.15 3.06 16.20
C THR A 174 -0.42 4.35 15.64
N VAL A 175 -0.84 4.33 14.37
CA VAL A 175 -1.75 5.34 13.81
C VAL A 175 -3.14 5.04 14.30
N ASP A 176 -3.77 6.01 14.96
CA ASP A 176 -5.15 5.89 15.39
C ASP A 176 -6.08 6.21 14.23
N LEU A 177 -6.74 5.19 13.69
CA LEU A 177 -7.73 5.35 12.64
C LEU A 177 -9.14 5.31 13.23
N THR A 178 -9.82 6.45 13.10
CA THR A 178 -11.26 6.51 13.27
C THR A 178 -11.91 6.16 11.94
N ILE A 179 -12.51 4.97 11.86
CA ILE A 179 -13.30 4.56 10.70
C ILE A 179 -14.69 5.17 10.85
N ASN A 180 -14.94 6.28 10.17
CA ASN A 180 -16.28 6.85 10.10
C ASN A 180 -17.13 6.09 9.05
N PRO A 181 -18.47 6.18 9.13
CA PRO A 181 -19.34 5.68 8.06
C PRO A 181 -18.92 6.27 6.71
N VAL A 182 -18.85 5.43 5.66
CA VAL A 182 -18.44 5.89 4.30
C VAL A 182 -19.26 7.08 3.81
N GLY A 183 -20.54 7.14 4.20
CA GLY A 183 -21.43 8.26 3.87
C GLY A 183 -20.92 9.64 4.28
N GLU A 184 -20.08 9.75 5.33
CA GLU A 184 -19.48 11.01 5.75
C GLU A 184 -18.38 11.49 4.78
N TYR A 185 -17.71 10.56 4.10
CA TYR A 185 -16.64 10.89 3.14
C TYR A 185 -17.16 11.20 1.73
N ILE A 186 -18.42 10.87 1.43
CA ILE A 186 -19.03 11.12 0.11
C ILE A 186 -19.09 12.61 -0.22
N GLN A 187 -19.16 13.47 0.80
CA GLN A 187 -19.14 14.92 0.60
C GLN A 187 -17.83 15.44 0.01
N ASN A 188 -16.75 14.65 0.06
CA ASN A 188 -15.45 15.02 -0.47
C ASN A 188 -14.86 13.89 -1.31
N ILE A 189 -15.22 13.88 -2.60
CA ILE A 189 -14.74 12.89 -3.58
C ILE A 189 -13.21 12.85 -3.69
N ASN A 190 -12.51 13.93 -3.33
CA ASN A 190 -11.06 13.97 -3.39
C ASN A 190 -10.41 13.18 -2.25
N THR A 191 -11.08 13.00 -1.11
CA THR A 191 -10.54 12.25 0.04
C THR A 191 -11.04 10.81 0.11
N ILE A 192 -12.08 10.47 -0.67
CA ILE A 192 -12.68 9.14 -0.61
C ILE A 192 -11.75 8.07 -1.19
N THR A 193 -11.03 8.35 -2.27
CA THR A 193 -10.16 7.35 -2.92
C THR A 193 -9.06 6.85 -1.98
N PRO A 194 -8.23 7.71 -1.35
CA PRO A 194 -7.21 7.25 -0.41
C PRO A 194 -7.80 6.52 0.81
N TYR A 195 -8.97 6.96 1.29
CA TYR A 195 -9.67 6.28 2.38
C TYR A 195 -10.09 4.86 1.99
N LEU A 196 -10.67 4.69 0.80
CA LEU A 196 -11.05 3.38 0.27
C LEU A 196 -9.84 2.46 0.08
N GLN A 197 -8.68 3.00 -0.31
CA GLN A 197 -7.43 2.24 -0.41
C GLN A 197 -6.97 1.72 0.95
N VAL A 198 -7.04 2.54 2.02
CA VAL A 198 -6.74 2.06 3.38
C VAL A 198 -7.73 0.99 3.82
N LEU A 199 -9.02 1.19 3.55
CA LEU A 199 -10.05 0.21 3.90
C LEU A 199 -9.84 -1.12 3.18
N SER A 200 -9.56 -1.08 1.88
CA SER A 200 -9.15 -2.23 1.05
C SER A 200 -7.93 -2.93 1.65
N ALA A 201 -6.87 -2.18 1.99
CA ALA A 201 -5.67 -2.72 2.62
C ALA A 201 -5.97 -3.43 3.95
N LEU A 202 -6.83 -2.85 4.79
CA LEU A 202 -7.26 -3.44 6.06
C LEU A 202 -8.00 -4.77 5.86
N PHE A 203 -8.87 -4.88 4.86
CA PHE A 203 -9.53 -6.15 4.50
C PHE A 203 -8.51 -7.21 4.07
N GLN A 204 -7.49 -6.85 3.29
CA GLN A 204 -6.47 -7.79 2.82
C GLN A 204 -5.59 -8.37 3.94
N VAL A 205 -5.40 -7.61 5.02
CA VAL A 205 -4.63 -8.03 6.21
C VAL A 205 -5.51 -8.46 7.39
N ASP A 206 -6.80 -8.72 7.13
CA ASP A 206 -7.77 -9.18 8.12
C ASP A 206 -7.81 -8.31 9.41
N PHE A 207 -7.54 -7.00 9.26
CA PHE A 207 -7.41 -6.01 10.33
C PHE A 207 -6.35 -6.32 11.39
N THR A 208 -5.34 -7.14 11.06
CA THR A 208 -4.28 -7.57 12.00
C THR A 208 -3.01 -6.71 11.96
N CYS A 209 -3.12 -5.46 11.50
CA CYS A 209 -1.96 -4.58 11.34
C CYS A 209 -1.50 -3.99 12.69
N PRO A 210 -0.29 -4.28 13.19
CA PRO A 210 0.18 -3.77 14.48
C PRO A 210 0.42 -2.25 14.48
N LEU A 211 0.50 -1.62 13.29
CA LEU A 211 0.68 -0.19 13.13
C LEU A 211 -0.61 0.63 13.19
N VAL A 212 -1.77 -0.02 13.16
CA VAL A 212 -3.05 0.67 13.08
C VAL A 212 -3.85 0.30 14.32
N SER A 213 -4.14 1.32 15.12
CA SER A 213 -5.09 1.23 16.22
C SER A 213 -6.44 1.72 15.70
N LEU A 214 -7.40 0.82 15.62
CA LEU A 214 -8.75 1.16 15.18
C LEU A 214 -9.53 1.68 16.39
N LYS A 215 -9.91 2.95 16.36
CA LYS A 215 -10.76 3.55 17.39
C LYS A 215 -12.23 3.19 17.13
N ASN A 216 -13.01 3.07 18.21
CA ASN A 216 -14.42 2.67 18.20
C ASN A 216 -14.70 1.18 17.84
N THR A 217 -13.75 0.27 18.10
CA THR A 217 -13.79 -1.19 17.82
C THR A 217 -14.78 -2.03 18.66
N GLY A 218 -15.73 -1.41 19.35
CA GLY A 218 -16.59 -2.10 20.33
C GLY A 218 -17.75 -2.92 19.75
N ARG A 219 -17.65 -3.56 18.56
CA ARG A 219 -18.76 -4.31 17.93
C ARG A 219 -18.27 -5.36 16.90
N TYR A 220 -18.41 -6.65 17.19
CA TYR A 220 -17.99 -7.77 16.30
C TYR A 220 -19.20 -8.64 15.91
N PRO A 221 -19.56 -8.79 14.62
CA PRO A 221 -18.95 -9.82 13.75
C PRO A 221 -18.73 -9.36 12.29
N PRO A 222 -17.71 -9.91 11.57
CA PRO A 222 -17.36 -11.34 11.57
C PRO A 222 -15.96 -11.76 12.11
N HIS A 223 -15.11 -10.86 12.60
CA HIS A 223 -13.79 -11.22 13.13
C HIS A 223 -13.43 -10.34 14.32
N MET A 224 -12.72 -10.86 15.34
CA MET A 224 -12.37 -10.14 16.58
C MET A 224 -11.45 -8.93 16.44
N ALA A 225 -10.90 -8.64 15.25
CA ALA A 225 -10.10 -7.44 15.00
C ALA A 225 -10.81 -6.42 14.08
N CYS A 226 -11.94 -6.80 13.48
CA CYS A 226 -12.68 -5.97 12.54
C CYS A 226 -13.74 -5.10 13.23
N PRO A 227 -13.73 -3.77 13.06
CA PRO A 227 -14.66 -2.88 13.77
C PRO A 227 -16.10 -2.90 13.21
N PHE A 228 -16.35 -3.61 12.12
CA PHE A 228 -17.64 -3.60 11.42
C PHE A 228 -18.57 -4.70 11.93
N THR A 229 -19.83 -4.34 12.17
CA THR A 229 -20.92 -5.30 12.35
C THR A 229 -21.46 -5.79 11.00
N THR A 230 -22.27 -6.84 11.03
CA THR A 230 -23.06 -7.28 9.87
C THR A 230 -23.92 -6.17 9.26
N LYS A 231 -24.48 -5.26 10.07
CA LYS A 231 -25.24 -4.11 9.57
C LYS A 231 -24.33 -3.13 8.83
N ASP A 232 -23.14 -2.86 9.38
CA ASP A 232 -22.17 -1.95 8.78
C ASP A 232 -21.65 -2.48 7.44
N PHE A 233 -21.40 -3.78 7.31
CA PHE A 233 -21.05 -4.39 6.02
C PHE A 233 -22.12 -4.18 4.95
N LYS A 234 -23.41 -4.30 5.30
CA LYS A 234 -24.50 -4.06 4.35
C LYS A 234 -24.53 -2.61 3.89
N VAL A 235 -24.37 -1.68 4.84
CA VAL A 235 -24.35 -0.24 4.56
C VAL A 235 -23.12 0.12 3.72
N LEU A 236 -21.94 -0.34 4.10
CA LEU A 236 -20.69 -0.18 3.37
C LEU A 236 -20.81 -0.71 1.94
N PHE A 237 -21.35 -1.92 1.78
CA PHE A 237 -21.53 -2.52 0.47
C PHE A 237 -22.41 -1.65 -0.44
N ILE A 238 -23.57 -1.19 0.04
CA ILE A 238 -24.47 -0.31 -0.72
C ILE A 238 -23.75 1.00 -1.10
N TYR A 239 -22.96 1.58 -0.19
CA TYR A 239 -22.20 2.79 -0.50
C TYR A 239 -21.13 2.56 -1.57
N LEU A 240 -20.36 1.47 -1.46
CA LEU A 240 -19.37 1.13 -2.48
C LEU A 240 -20.05 0.95 -3.85
N GLN A 241 -21.22 0.33 -3.90
CA GLN A 241 -22.02 0.21 -5.13
C GLN A 241 -22.42 1.58 -5.71
N GLN A 242 -22.82 2.52 -4.87
CA GLN A 242 -23.12 3.90 -5.30
C GLN A 242 -21.89 4.63 -5.85
N LEU A 243 -20.70 4.35 -5.29
CA LEU A 243 -19.44 4.92 -5.77
C LEU A 243 -18.99 4.35 -7.11
N VAL A 244 -19.27 3.07 -7.36
CA VAL A 244 -19.04 2.42 -8.66
C VAL A 244 -19.86 3.08 -9.79
N LEU A 245 -20.96 3.76 -9.45
CA LEU A 245 -21.80 4.51 -10.39
C LEU A 245 -21.37 5.97 -10.62
N GLN A 246 -20.37 6.48 -9.90
CA GLN A 246 -19.92 7.88 -10.03
C GLN A 246 -19.03 8.06 -11.25
N ASP A 247 -19.14 9.16 -12.00
CA ASP A 247 -18.37 9.42 -13.24
C ASP A 247 -16.84 9.63 -13.06
N VAL A 248 -16.29 9.35 -11.88
CA VAL A 248 -14.86 9.48 -11.58
C VAL A 248 -14.20 8.10 -11.58
N ASN A 249 -13.48 7.77 -12.66
CA ASN A 249 -12.89 6.44 -12.88
C ASN A 249 -12.03 5.92 -11.72
N ASP A 250 -11.19 6.77 -11.13
CA ASP A 250 -10.34 6.38 -9.99
C ASP A 250 -11.16 5.94 -8.78
N VAL A 251 -12.28 6.63 -8.52
CA VAL A 251 -13.23 6.30 -7.46
C VAL A 251 -13.93 4.98 -7.79
N LYS A 252 -14.40 4.80 -9.03
CA LYS A 252 -15.05 3.55 -9.48
C LYS A 252 -14.12 2.35 -9.26
N SER A 253 -12.90 2.42 -9.80
CA SER A 253 -11.91 1.35 -9.73
C SER A 253 -11.54 1.00 -8.29
N THR A 254 -11.29 2.02 -7.46
CA THR A 254 -10.96 1.82 -6.06
C THR A 254 -12.14 1.24 -5.26
N ALA A 255 -13.37 1.64 -5.57
CA ALA A 255 -14.57 1.07 -4.96
C ALA A 255 -14.76 -0.40 -5.33
N VAL A 256 -14.56 -0.78 -6.60
CA VAL A 256 -14.60 -2.19 -7.04
C VAL A 256 -13.54 -3.01 -6.32
N GLN A 257 -12.30 -2.52 -6.24
CA GLN A 257 -11.23 -3.20 -5.51
C GLN A 257 -11.58 -3.39 -4.02
N CYS A 258 -12.16 -2.37 -3.39
CA CYS A 258 -12.59 -2.45 -2.00
C CYS A 258 -13.72 -3.47 -1.79
N ILE A 259 -14.68 -3.56 -2.71
CA ILE A 259 -15.72 -4.60 -2.72
C ILE A 259 -15.10 -5.99 -2.80
N GLU A 260 -14.15 -6.18 -3.73
CA GLU A 260 -13.45 -7.45 -3.94
C GLU A 260 -12.72 -7.90 -2.66
N ASP A 261 -11.94 -7.00 -2.06
CA ASP A 261 -11.18 -7.27 -0.83
C ASP A 261 -12.10 -7.55 0.36
N MET A 262 -13.18 -6.77 0.49
CA MET A 262 -14.22 -6.98 1.49
C MET A 262 -14.83 -8.38 1.34
N PHE A 263 -15.18 -8.80 0.13
CA PHE A 263 -15.72 -10.14 -0.10
C PHE A 263 -14.71 -11.25 0.15
N ARG A 264 -13.43 -11.06 -0.21
CA ARG A 264 -12.36 -12.02 0.10
C ARG A 264 -12.21 -12.21 1.60
N TYR A 265 -12.22 -11.12 2.35
CA TYR A 265 -12.24 -11.12 3.81
C TYR A 265 -13.50 -11.83 4.35
N LEU A 266 -14.69 -11.46 3.90
CA LEU A 266 -15.94 -12.07 4.35
C LEU A 266 -16.06 -13.56 3.99
N LYS A 267 -15.49 -14.02 2.87
CA LYS A 267 -15.43 -15.45 2.53
C LYS A 267 -14.69 -16.26 3.59
N LYS A 268 -13.62 -15.71 4.18
CA LYS A 268 -12.87 -16.36 5.26
C LYS A 268 -13.61 -16.35 6.60
N HIS A 269 -14.38 -15.30 6.88
CA HIS A 269 -14.91 -15.04 8.22
C HIS A 269 -16.43 -15.20 8.37
N SER A 270 -17.21 -15.06 7.29
CA SER A 270 -18.67 -15.21 7.29
C SER A 270 -19.25 -15.42 5.87
N TYR A 271 -19.24 -16.66 5.39
CA TYR A 271 -19.84 -17.03 4.11
C TYR A 271 -21.35 -16.70 4.03
N LYS A 272 -22.06 -16.81 5.16
CA LYS A 272 -23.49 -16.43 5.24
C LYS A 272 -23.69 -14.98 4.86
N LEU A 273 -22.84 -14.07 5.37
CA LEU A 273 -22.95 -12.64 5.04
C LEU A 273 -22.66 -12.37 3.57
N VAL A 274 -21.68 -13.06 2.97
CA VAL A 274 -21.43 -12.99 1.52
C VAL A 274 -22.69 -13.39 0.75
N SER A 275 -23.29 -14.53 1.07
CA SER A 275 -24.55 -14.98 0.46
C SER A 275 -25.67 -13.95 0.61
N ASP A 276 -25.81 -13.35 1.79
CA ASP A 276 -26.86 -12.36 2.05
C ASP A 276 -26.65 -11.06 1.26
N LEU A 277 -25.41 -10.60 1.12
CA LEU A 277 -25.06 -9.43 0.30
C LEU A 277 -25.31 -9.69 -1.19
N LEU A 278 -24.99 -10.88 -1.69
CA LEU A 278 -25.23 -11.26 -3.09
C LEU A 278 -26.71 -11.36 -3.44
N LYS A 279 -27.56 -11.70 -2.47
CA LYS A 279 -29.03 -11.74 -2.64
C LYS A 279 -29.69 -10.36 -2.62
N CYS A 280 -28.92 -9.29 -2.39
CA CYS A 280 -29.46 -7.94 -2.42
C CYS A 280 -29.98 -7.60 -3.82
N SER A 281 -31.23 -7.14 -3.92
CA SER A 281 -31.85 -6.75 -5.20
C SER A 281 -31.11 -5.61 -5.90
N TRP A 282 -30.35 -4.81 -5.15
CA TRP A 282 -29.49 -3.77 -5.71
C TRP A 282 -28.43 -4.31 -6.66
N ASN A 283 -27.99 -5.57 -6.50
CA ASN A 283 -26.95 -6.14 -7.36
C ASN A 283 -27.40 -6.24 -8.81
N SER A 284 -28.64 -6.67 -9.08
CA SER A 284 -29.13 -6.77 -10.45
C SER A 284 -29.32 -5.40 -11.09
N ILE A 285 -29.83 -4.43 -10.33
CA ILE A 285 -30.04 -3.05 -10.80
C ILE A 285 -28.69 -2.39 -11.12
N LEU A 286 -27.73 -2.50 -10.20
CA LEU A 286 -26.38 -1.96 -10.38
C LEU A 286 -25.71 -2.53 -11.63
N MET A 287 -25.82 -3.85 -11.85
CA MET A 287 -25.23 -4.51 -13.01
C MET A 287 -25.84 -4.01 -14.31
N GLU A 288 -27.17 -3.87 -14.37
CA GLU A 288 -27.87 -3.32 -15.53
C GLU A 288 -27.42 -1.88 -15.84
N VAL A 289 -27.34 -1.04 -14.81
CA VAL A 289 -26.86 0.34 -14.96
C VAL A 289 -25.39 0.38 -15.40
N LEU A 290 -24.52 -0.44 -14.81
CA LEU A 290 -23.11 -0.49 -15.18
C LEU A 290 -22.91 -0.91 -16.63
N ILE A 291 -23.59 -1.98 -17.07
CA ILE A 291 -23.57 -2.44 -18.46
C ILE A 291 -24.00 -1.30 -19.40
N THR A 292 -25.07 -0.60 -19.05
CA THR A 292 -25.64 0.49 -19.86
C THR A 292 -24.68 1.68 -19.98
N ILE A 293 -24.11 2.15 -18.86
CA ILE A 293 -23.18 3.29 -18.85
C ILE A 293 -21.86 2.93 -19.54
N THR A 294 -21.38 1.70 -19.33
CA THR A 294 -20.08 1.25 -19.87
C THR A 294 -20.09 1.12 -21.38
N ALA A 295 -21.23 0.75 -21.98
CA ALA A 295 -21.36 0.67 -23.43
C ALA A 295 -21.01 2.00 -24.14
N SER A 296 -21.06 3.12 -23.42
CA SER A 296 -20.70 4.45 -23.93
C SER A 296 -19.30 4.94 -23.56
N ASP A 297 -18.57 4.25 -22.67
CA ASP A 297 -17.30 4.71 -22.13
C ASP A 297 -16.30 3.55 -21.94
N LEU A 298 -15.34 3.47 -22.85
CA LEU A 298 -14.28 2.46 -22.83
C LEU A 298 -13.41 2.54 -21.56
N SER A 299 -13.26 3.72 -20.97
CA SER A 299 -12.46 3.87 -19.74
C SER A 299 -13.13 3.21 -18.52
N SER A 300 -14.45 3.06 -18.55
CA SER A 300 -15.23 2.33 -17.54
C SER A 300 -15.27 0.81 -17.80
N LEU A 301 -14.90 0.34 -18.99
CA LEU A 301 -15.03 -1.05 -19.41
C LEU A 301 -14.28 -2.03 -18.49
N GLN A 302 -13.02 -1.73 -18.21
CA GLN A 302 -12.19 -2.56 -17.33
C GLN A 302 -12.82 -2.75 -15.95
N THR A 303 -13.29 -1.64 -15.35
CA THR A 303 -13.88 -1.63 -14.01
C THR A 303 -15.19 -2.42 -13.98
N THR A 304 -16.02 -2.28 -15.00
CA THR A 304 -17.27 -3.03 -15.14
C THR A 304 -17.01 -4.52 -15.31
N LEU A 305 -16.04 -4.91 -16.15
CA LEU A 305 -15.64 -6.30 -16.30
C LEU A 305 -15.10 -6.89 -14.99
N GLN A 306 -14.26 -6.15 -14.26
CA GLN A 306 -13.77 -6.58 -12.95
C GLN A 306 -14.94 -6.78 -11.97
N PHE A 307 -15.91 -5.86 -11.93
CA PHE A 307 -17.07 -5.99 -11.06
C PHE A 307 -17.94 -7.19 -11.43
N ILE A 308 -18.23 -7.40 -12.72
CA ILE A 308 -18.97 -8.57 -13.22
C ILE A 308 -18.27 -9.86 -12.79
N ASP A 309 -16.96 -9.91 -12.96
CA ASP A 309 -16.15 -11.07 -12.61
C ASP A 309 -16.19 -11.38 -11.11
N VAL A 310 -16.06 -10.35 -10.26
CA VAL A 310 -16.23 -10.47 -8.80
C VAL A 310 -17.60 -11.05 -8.47
N VAL A 311 -18.68 -10.52 -9.05
CA VAL A 311 -20.04 -11.05 -8.83
C VAL A 311 -20.16 -12.51 -9.27
N LEU A 312 -19.60 -12.88 -10.43
CA LEU A 312 -19.61 -14.25 -10.96
C LEU A 312 -18.75 -15.23 -10.18
N GLU A 313 -17.66 -14.79 -9.55
CA GLU A 313 -16.86 -15.62 -8.63
C GLU A 313 -17.54 -15.82 -7.28
N LEU A 314 -18.43 -14.90 -6.91
CA LEU A 314 -19.15 -14.93 -5.66
C LEU A 314 -20.46 -15.75 -5.77
N ASP A 315 -21.16 -15.63 -6.88
CA ASP A 315 -22.41 -16.33 -7.18
C ASP A 315 -22.14 -17.65 -7.92
N GLN A 316 -21.52 -18.61 -7.24
CA GLN A 316 -21.13 -19.92 -7.83
C GLN A 316 -22.29 -20.69 -8.48
N ASN A 317 -23.53 -20.42 -8.07
CA ASN A 317 -24.73 -21.07 -8.60
C ASN A 317 -25.43 -20.24 -9.70
N GLU A 318 -24.87 -19.07 -10.06
CA GLU A 318 -25.42 -18.10 -11.01
C GLU A 318 -26.85 -17.69 -10.67
N THR A 319 -27.19 -17.64 -9.38
CA THR A 319 -28.54 -17.35 -8.91
C THR A 319 -29.01 -15.95 -9.29
N ILE A 320 -28.12 -14.97 -9.39
CA ILE A 320 -28.43 -13.59 -9.78
C ILE A 320 -28.85 -13.56 -11.24
N PHE A 321 -28.05 -14.17 -12.13
CA PHE A 321 -28.28 -14.15 -13.57
C PHE A 321 -29.42 -15.08 -13.99
N LYS A 322 -29.51 -16.29 -13.42
CA LYS A 322 -30.60 -17.24 -13.75
C LYS A 322 -31.97 -16.76 -13.32
N LYS A 323 -32.07 -15.95 -12.25
CA LYS A 323 -33.35 -15.40 -11.79
C LYS A 323 -33.82 -14.19 -12.58
N ASN A 324 -32.93 -13.53 -13.33
CA ASN A 324 -33.24 -12.33 -14.09
C ASN A 324 -32.82 -12.52 -15.55
N SER A 325 -33.71 -13.09 -16.35
CA SER A 325 -33.48 -13.38 -17.78
C SER A 325 -33.11 -12.14 -18.58
N ASN A 326 -33.68 -10.98 -18.23
CA ASN A 326 -33.38 -9.72 -18.91
C ASN A 326 -31.95 -9.26 -18.63
N LEU A 327 -31.52 -9.30 -17.36
CA LEU A 327 -30.14 -8.97 -17.00
C LEU A 327 -29.15 -9.94 -17.66
N HIS A 328 -29.46 -11.24 -17.68
CA HIS A 328 -28.62 -12.22 -18.36
C HIS A 328 -28.50 -11.91 -19.86
N GLN A 329 -29.60 -11.58 -20.53
CA GLN A 329 -29.58 -11.20 -21.94
C GLN A 329 -28.78 -9.93 -22.19
N HIS A 330 -28.98 -8.87 -21.38
CA HIS A 330 -28.19 -7.64 -21.46
C HIS A 330 -26.69 -7.91 -21.28
N LEU A 331 -26.33 -8.80 -20.35
CA LEU A 331 -24.93 -9.18 -20.13
C LEU A 331 -24.36 -9.97 -21.32
N VAL A 332 -25.12 -10.91 -21.89
CA VAL A 332 -24.72 -11.65 -23.10
C VAL A 332 -24.46 -10.69 -24.26
N ASP A 333 -25.37 -9.74 -24.49
CA ASP A 333 -25.26 -8.76 -25.58
C ASP A 333 -24.07 -7.83 -25.35
N PHE A 334 -23.88 -7.35 -24.12
CA PHE A 334 -22.71 -6.57 -23.72
C PHE A 334 -21.39 -7.30 -23.99
N ILE A 335 -21.26 -8.57 -23.55
CA ILE A 335 -20.04 -9.37 -23.73
C ILE A 335 -19.73 -9.64 -25.22
N LYS A 336 -20.76 -9.77 -26.06
CA LYS A 336 -20.61 -9.96 -27.51
C LYS A 336 -20.15 -8.69 -28.21
N CYS A 337 -20.52 -7.52 -27.71
CA CYS A 337 -20.12 -6.23 -28.27
C CYS A 337 -18.69 -5.82 -27.91
N ILE A 338 -18.06 -6.46 -26.92
CA ILE A 338 -16.69 -6.16 -26.52
C ILE A 338 -15.70 -6.81 -27.48
N ASP A 339 -14.90 -6.00 -28.18
CA ASP A 339 -13.75 -6.50 -28.92
C ASP A 339 -12.65 -6.95 -27.95
N MET A 340 -11.92 -8.00 -28.30
CA MET A 340 -10.77 -8.43 -27.50
C MET A 340 -9.72 -7.32 -27.42
N GLU A 341 -9.51 -6.58 -28.50
CA GLU A 341 -8.49 -5.52 -28.59
C GLU A 341 -8.74 -4.37 -27.59
N ASP A 342 -10.00 -4.18 -27.19
CA ASP A 342 -10.43 -3.11 -26.29
C ASP A 342 -10.13 -3.40 -24.80
N VAL A 343 -9.72 -4.63 -24.47
CA VAL A 343 -9.59 -5.08 -23.07
C VAL A 343 -8.14 -5.46 -22.75
N THR A 344 -7.53 -4.68 -21.85
CA THR A 344 -6.16 -4.94 -21.37
C THR A 344 -6.03 -6.26 -20.60
N ASN A 345 -7.12 -6.79 -20.05
CA ASN A 345 -7.17 -8.03 -19.28
C ASN A 345 -8.02 -9.12 -19.98
N HIS A 346 -7.47 -9.69 -21.06
CA HIS A 346 -8.12 -10.77 -21.83
C HIS A 346 -8.50 -11.99 -20.98
N ALA A 347 -7.76 -12.27 -19.90
CA ALA A 347 -8.03 -13.41 -19.01
C ALA A 347 -9.37 -13.25 -18.28
N THR A 348 -9.65 -12.06 -17.75
CA THR A 348 -10.94 -11.73 -17.11
C THR A 348 -12.09 -11.87 -18.11
N LEU A 349 -11.98 -11.27 -19.30
CA LEU A 349 -13.03 -11.37 -20.32
C LEU A 349 -13.28 -12.83 -20.76
N SER A 350 -12.22 -13.62 -20.92
CA SER A 350 -12.34 -15.04 -21.29
C SER A 350 -13.06 -15.85 -20.19
N ARG A 351 -12.75 -15.59 -18.92
CA ARG A 351 -13.43 -16.22 -17.79
C ARG A 351 -14.91 -15.84 -17.73
N ILE A 352 -15.25 -14.57 -17.96
CA ILE A 352 -16.65 -14.11 -18.03
C ILE A 352 -17.38 -14.78 -19.20
N ARG A 353 -16.78 -14.80 -20.39
CA ARG A 353 -17.35 -15.46 -21.59
C ARG A 353 -17.68 -16.92 -21.31
N ASN A 354 -16.75 -17.69 -20.75
CA ASN A 354 -16.95 -19.10 -20.45
C ASN A 354 -18.05 -19.38 -19.39
N LYS A 355 -18.39 -18.39 -18.56
CA LYS A 355 -19.44 -18.52 -17.54
C LYS A 355 -20.81 -18.07 -18.05
N ILE A 356 -20.86 -17.16 -19.03
CA ILE A 356 -22.09 -16.51 -19.47
C ILE A 356 -22.58 -17.03 -20.83
N LEU A 357 -21.66 -17.30 -21.76
CA LEU A 357 -21.94 -17.83 -23.10
C LEU A 357 -21.80 -19.35 -23.07
#